data_AF-A0A974SSN5-F1
#
_entry.id   AF-A0A974SSN5-F1
#
_cell.length_a   1.000
_cell.length_b   1.000
_cell.length_c   1.000
_cell.angle_alpha   90.00
_cell.angle_beta   90.00
_cell.angle_gamma   90.00
#
_symmetry.space_group_name_H-M   'P 1'
#
loop_
_entity.id
_entity.type
_entity.pdbx_description
1 polymer ?
#
loop_
_entity_poly.entity_id
_entity_poly.type
_entity_poly.pdbx_seq_one_letter_code
_entity_poly.pdbx_strand_id
1 'polypeptide(L)'
;MRPVVFPHWFHRIRFRCKVCHAELGFKMHAGSNDVTMAAIIDGKFCGACHNNDIAWSVEKCDLCHSGKRGLPSGIYGGHETSGPGRW
;
A
#
# COMPACT_ATOMS: atom_id res chain seq x y z
N MET A 1 -3.36 6.39 15.38
CA MET A 1 -2.45 6.41 14.20
C MET A 1 -3.12 7.17 13.06
N ARG A 2 -2.39 7.87 12.19
CA ARG A 2 -2.97 8.48 10.97
C ARG A 2 -3.35 7.37 9.97
N PRO A 3 -4.35 7.57 9.10
CA PRO A 3 -4.67 6.57 8.07
C PRO A 3 -3.51 6.41 7.09
N VAL A 4 -3.37 5.18 6.56
CA VAL A 4 -2.35 4.86 5.56
C VAL A 4 -2.80 5.31 4.18
N VAL A 5 -1.89 5.86 3.39
CA VAL A 5 -2.14 6.20 1.98
C VAL A 5 -1.23 5.35 1.11
N PHE A 6 -1.81 4.60 0.18
CA PHE A 6 -1.07 3.78 -0.78
C PHE A 6 -1.09 4.40 -2.19
N PRO A 7 0.04 4.97 -2.66
CA PRO A 7 0.11 5.55 -4.00
C PRO A 7 0.36 4.46 -5.05
N HIS A 8 -0.70 3.94 -5.68
CA HIS A 8 -0.60 2.98 -6.80
C HIS A 8 0.35 3.48 -7.91
N TRP A 9 0.34 4.77 -8.22
CA TRP A 9 1.14 5.36 -9.29
C TRP A 9 2.65 5.21 -9.05
N PHE A 10 3.12 5.31 -7.81
CA PHE A 10 4.54 5.22 -7.51
C PHE A 10 5.03 3.77 -7.60
N HIS A 11 4.19 2.82 -7.17
CA HIS A 11 4.47 1.40 -7.21
C HIS A 11 4.41 0.85 -8.64
N ARG A 12 3.45 1.31 -9.48
CA ARG A 12 3.33 0.85 -10.88
C ARG A 12 4.47 1.27 -11.80
N ILE A 13 5.26 2.28 -11.41
CA ILE A 13 6.46 2.68 -12.18
C ILE A 13 7.54 1.59 -12.09
N ARG A 14 7.57 0.83 -10.99
CA ARG A 14 8.61 -0.17 -10.70
C ARG A 14 8.10 -1.61 -10.79
N PHE A 15 6.82 -1.84 -10.48
CA PHE A 15 6.24 -3.17 -10.36
C PHE A 15 4.99 -3.32 -11.23
N ARG A 16 4.79 -4.54 -11.73
CA ARG A 16 3.58 -4.92 -12.48
C ARG A 16 2.44 -5.27 -11.52
N CYS A 17 1.21 -5.16 -12.00
CA CYS A 17 -0.02 -5.47 -11.24
C CYS A 17 0.01 -6.87 -10.58
N LYS A 18 0.60 -7.86 -11.27
CA LYS A 18 0.71 -9.25 -10.81
C LYS A 18 1.45 -9.37 -9.47
N VAL A 19 2.50 -8.58 -9.26
CA VAL A 19 3.32 -8.65 -8.04
C VAL A 19 2.44 -8.39 -6.82
N CYS A 20 1.62 -7.34 -6.86
CA CYS A 20 0.74 -7.03 -5.74
C CYS A 20 -0.49 -7.94 -5.67
N HIS A 21 -1.19 -8.11 -6.80
CA HIS A 21 -2.54 -8.70 -6.78
C HIS A 21 -2.57 -10.23 -6.89
N ALA A 22 -1.56 -10.85 -7.48
CA ALA A 22 -1.49 -12.30 -7.61
C ALA A 22 -0.44 -12.91 -6.66
N GLU A 23 0.76 -12.33 -6.61
CA GLU A 23 1.87 -12.90 -5.82
C GLU A 23 1.75 -12.55 -4.33
N LEU A 24 1.53 -11.27 -4.00
CA LEU A 24 1.31 -10.84 -2.61
C LEU A 24 -0.14 -11.01 -2.12
N GLY A 25 -1.06 -11.39 -3.01
CA GLY A 25 -2.44 -11.71 -2.66
C GLY A 25 -3.32 -10.51 -2.29
N PHE A 26 -2.95 -9.28 -2.67
CA PHE A 26 -3.86 -8.14 -2.52
C PHE A 26 -5.06 -8.32 -3.44
N LYS A 27 -6.24 -8.57 -2.89
CA LYS A 27 -7.48 -8.55 -3.68
C LYS A 27 -7.69 -7.21 -4.37
N MET A 28 -8.17 -7.22 -5.63
CA MET A 28 -8.50 -6.04 -6.43
C MET A 28 -9.80 -5.36 -5.97
N HIS A 29 -9.93 -5.16 -4.66
CA HIS A 29 -11.02 -4.46 -4.01
C HIS A 29 -10.47 -3.80 -2.76
N ALA A 30 -10.51 -2.47 -2.69
CA ALA A 30 -9.91 -1.79 -1.55
C ALA A 30 -10.71 -2.07 -0.26
N GLY A 31 -10.00 -2.19 0.87
CA GLY A 31 -10.58 -2.61 2.15
C GLY A 31 -10.92 -4.10 2.27
N SER A 32 -10.61 -4.95 1.28
CA SER A 32 -10.91 -6.40 1.34
C SER A 32 -9.79 -7.28 1.90
N ASN A 33 -8.64 -6.69 2.24
CA ASN A 33 -7.51 -7.38 2.85
C ASN A 33 -7.26 -6.81 4.24
N ASP A 34 -7.21 -7.70 5.24
CA ASP A 34 -6.88 -7.35 6.61
C ASP A 34 -5.35 -7.30 6.76
N VAL A 35 -4.80 -6.10 6.60
CA VAL A 35 -3.37 -5.85 6.72
C VAL A 35 -3.06 -5.37 8.14
N THR A 36 -2.33 -6.17 8.90
CA THR A 36 -1.87 -5.82 10.24
C THR A 36 -0.37 -5.52 10.24
N MET A 37 0.08 -4.69 11.18
CA MET A 37 1.52 -4.43 11.34
C MET A 37 2.30 -5.70 11.70
N ALA A 38 1.70 -6.64 12.43
CA ALA A 38 2.31 -7.95 12.70
C ALA A 38 2.59 -8.72 11.40
N ALA A 39 1.60 -8.81 10.51
CA ALA A 39 1.79 -9.46 9.21
C ALA A 39 2.84 -8.74 8.35
N ILE A 40 2.91 -7.41 8.43
CA ILE A 40 3.93 -6.61 7.75
C ILE A 40 5.33 -6.92 8.29
N ILE A 41 5.50 -7.02 9.61
CA ILE A 41 6.79 -7.35 10.24
C ILE A 41 7.21 -8.79 9.84
N ASP A 42 6.26 -9.70 9.70
CA ASP A 42 6.48 -11.07 9.20
C ASP A 42 6.80 -11.13 7.68
N GLY A 43 7.00 -9.98 7.02
CA GLY A 43 7.35 -9.91 5.60
C GLY A 43 6.17 -10.07 4.64
N LYS A 44 4.93 -10.02 5.11
CA LYS A 44 3.73 -10.08 4.25
C LYS A 44 3.30 -8.68 3.82
N PHE A 45 2.48 -8.61 2.76
CA PHE A 45 1.92 -7.36 2.26
C PHE A 45 3.00 -6.30 1.98
N CYS A 46 2.96 -5.16 2.68
CA CYS A 46 3.95 -4.09 2.54
C CYS A 46 5.35 -4.55 2.93
N GLY A 47 5.46 -5.45 3.91
CA GLY A 47 6.73 -5.95 4.44
C GLY A 47 7.53 -6.80 3.47
N ALA A 48 6.89 -7.31 2.41
CA ALA A 48 7.59 -8.05 1.37
C ALA A 48 8.63 -7.18 0.64
N CYS A 49 8.40 -5.86 0.59
CA CYS A 49 9.32 -4.89 -0.02
C CYS A 49 9.87 -3.86 0.98
N HIS A 50 9.08 -3.43 1.97
CA HIS A 50 9.50 -2.47 2.99
C HIS A 50 10.33 -3.15 4.09
N ASN A 51 11.51 -3.65 3.71
CA ASN A 51 12.33 -4.55 4.51
C ASN A 51 13.80 -4.08 4.66
N ASN A 52 14.10 -2.81 4.36
CA ASN A 52 15.46 -2.23 4.28
C ASN A 52 16.36 -2.74 3.16
N ASP A 53 15.85 -3.56 2.25
CA ASP A 53 16.58 -4.03 1.08
C ASP A 53 15.96 -3.46 -0.21
N ILE A 54 14.70 -3.79 -0.46
CA ILE A 54 13.98 -3.34 -1.67
C ILE A 54 13.45 -1.91 -1.48
N ALA A 55 12.94 -1.61 -0.30
CA ALA A 55 12.44 -0.30 0.10
C ALA A 55 12.75 -0.05 1.58
N TRP A 56 12.50 1.18 2.01
CA TRP A 56 12.76 1.64 3.38
C TRP A 56 11.97 0.85 4.44
N SER A 57 12.53 0.75 5.66
CA SER A 57 11.98 0.03 6.84
C SER A 57 10.55 0.38 7.21
N VAL A 58 9.75 -0.61 7.60
CA VAL A 58 8.42 -0.44 8.22
C VAL A 58 8.41 0.41 9.49
N GLU A 59 9.56 0.64 10.10
CA GLU A 59 9.73 1.53 11.27
C GLU A 59 9.50 3.02 10.93
N LYS A 60 9.60 3.41 9.66
CA LYS A 60 9.31 4.80 9.23
C LYS A 60 7.80 5.02 9.14
N CYS A 61 7.12 5.00 10.29
CA CYS A 61 5.66 5.02 10.39
C CYS A 61 5.00 6.16 9.59
N ASP A 62 5.58 7.36 9.62
CA ASP A 62 5.01 8.56 9.00
C ASP A 62 4.94 8.49 7.46
N LEU A 63 5.75 7.65 6.82
CA LEU A 63 5.74 7.48 5.37
C LEU A 63 4.51 6.68 4.91
N CYS A 64 4.10 5.66 5.66
CA CYS A 64 2.84 4.95 5.43
C CYS A 64 1.65 5.75 5.95
N HIS A 65 1.72 6.19 7.21
CA HIS A 65 0.65 6.87 7.94
C HIS A 65 0.59 8.36 7.60
N SER A 66 0.53 8.67 6.31
CA SER A 66 0.60 10.02 5.76
C SER A 66 -0.78 10.69 5.57
N GLY A 67 -1.88 10.00 5.85
CA GLY A 67 -3.23 10.58 5.74
C GLY A 67 -3.52 11.66 6.78
N LYS A 68 -4.59 12.46 6.62
CA LYS A 68 -4.92 13.52 7.60
C LYS A 68 -5.35 12.91 8.94
N ARG A 69 -4.89 13.51 10.05
CA ARG A 69 -5.27 13.07 11.41
C ARG A 69 -6.78 13.24 11.61
N GLY A 70 -7.42 12.25 12.21
CA GLY A 70 -8.86 12.28 12.54
C GLY A 70 -9.79 11.87 11.38
N LEU A 71 -9.26 11.57 10.19
CA LEU A 71 -10.07 10.97 9.13
C LEU A 71 -10.27 9.47 9.40
N PRO A 72 -11.48 8.93 9.14
CA PRO A 72 -11.70 7.50 9.15
C PRO A 72 -10.84 6.83 8.05
N SER A 73 -10.43 5.58 8.29
CA SER A 73 -9.85 4.75 7.24
C SER A 73 -10.89 4.56 6.14
N GLY A 74 -10.53 4.92 4.91
CA GLY A 74 -11.42 4.84 3.77
C GLY A 74 -10.64 4.89 2.47
N ILE A 75 -11.35 4.62 1.38
CA ILE A 75 -10.81 4.72 0.02
C ILE A 75 -11.11 6.14 -0.44
N TYR A 76 -10.06 6.95 -0.64
CA TYR A 76 -10.21 8.32 -1.14
C TYR A 76 -9.67 8.35 -2.58
N GLY A 77 -10.54 8.63 -3.55
CA GLY A 77 -10.26 8.42 -4.98
C GLY A 77 -10.64 7.00 -5.41
N GLY A 78 -11.41 6.88 -6.50
CA GLY A 78 -11.93 5.59 -6.98
C GLY A 78 -10.84 4.66 -7.56
N HIS A 79 -11.30 3.68 -8.35
CA HIS A 79 -10.46 2.81 -9.17
C HIS A 79 -9.63 3.57 -10.23
N GLU A 80 -9.99 4.83 -10.47
CA GLU A 80 -9.29 5.77 -11.32
C GLU A 80 -7.97 6.17 -10.66
N THR A 81 -6.88 5.58 -11.14
CA THR A 81 -5.55 6.10 -10.84
C THR A 81 -5.48 7.51 -11.42
N SER A 82 -5.46 8.54 -10.58
CA SER A 82 -5.26 9.95 -10.98
C SER A 82 -3.88 10.24 -11.60
N GLY A 83 -3.11 9.20 -11.94
CA GLY A 83 -1.92 9.29 -12.79
C GLY A 83 -2.29 9.20 -14.27
N PRO A 84 -1.37 9.54 -15.19
CA PRO A 84 -1.63 9.65 -16.64
C PRO A 84 -1.96 8.33 -17.35
N GLY A 85 -2.21 7.25 -16.62
CA GLY A 85 -2.67 5.99 -17.17
C GLY A 85 -4.14 6.11 -17.55
N ARG A 86 -4.41 6.46 -18.81
CA ARG A 86 -5.63 6.05 -19.49
C ARG A 86 -5.72 4.53 -19.41
N TRP A 87 -6.83 4.02 -18.89
CA TRP A 87 -7.28 2.66 -19.14
C TRP A 87 -8.10 2.69 -20.42
#